data_AF-A0A6M1T105-F1
#
_entry.id   AF-A0A6M1T105-F1
#
_cell.length_a   1.000
_cell.length_b   1.000
_cell.length_c   1.000
_cell.angle_alpha   90.00
_cell.angle_beta   90.00
_cell.angle_gamma   90.00
#
_symmetry.space_group_name_H-M   'P 1'
#
loop_
_entity.id
_entity.type
_entity.pdbx_description
1 polymer ?
#
loop_
_entity_poly.entity_id
_entity_poly.type
_entity_poly.pdbx_seq_one_letter_code
_entity_poly.pdbx_strand_id
1 'polypeptide(L)' 'MLQTFYNNFGFFGSICLAFLVFLIFIFWIAGIAGIAQLPEEQNKNLKLVVSALFPPFPFFWLLYDMYRQKRLMKE' A
#
# COMPACT_ATOMS: atom_id res chain seq x y z
N MET A 1 15.56 11.56 -14.53
CA MET A 1 14.71 11.06 -13.42
C MET A 1 15.55 10.70 -12.20
N LEU A 2 16.38 9.63 -12.22
CA LEU A 2 17.33 9.35 -11.14
C LEU A 2 18.37 10.47 -10.96
N GLN A 3 18.88 11.03 -12.05
CA GLN A 3 19.78 12.19 -12.01
C GLN A 3 19.10 13.43 -11.38
N THR A 4 17.79 13.59 -11.58
CA THR A 4 17.01 14.68 -10.97
C THR A 4 16.83 14.45 -9.47
N PHE A 5 16.58 13.20 -9.04
CA PHE A 5 16.56 12.86 -7.62
C PHE A 5 17.93 13.05 -6.99
N TYR A 6 19.01 12.65 -7.68
CA TYR A 6 20.38 12.81 -7.21
C TYR A 6 20.76 14.28 -7.04
N ASN A 7 20.39 15.13 -8.00
CA ASN A 7 20.69 16.55 -7.93
C ASN A 7 19.91 17.29 -6.83
N ASN A 8 18.71 16.81 -6.47
CA ASN A 8 17.88 17.45 -5.44
C ASN A 8 18.10 16.88 -4.02
N PHE A 9 18.37 15.58 -3.89
CA PHE A 9 18.41 14.86 -2.61
C PHE A 9 19.77 14.22 -2.32
N GLY A 10 20.73 14.32 -3.24
CA GLY A 10 22.03 13.65 -3.15
C GLY A 10 21.93 12.12 -3.32
N PHE A 11 23.07 11.44 -3.17
CA PHE A 11 23.16 9.99 -3.32
C PHE A 11 22.26 9.25 -2.32
N PHE A 12 22.46 9.50 -1.02
CA PHE A 12 21.71 8.83 0.04
C PHE A 12 20.22 9.15 0.01
N GLY A 13 19.86 10.42 -0.26
CA GLY A 13 18.46 10.81 -0.36
C GLY A 13 17.76 10.14 -1.54
N SER A 14 18.44 9.99 -2.68
CA SER A 14 17.89 9.28 -3.84
C SER A 14 17.65 7.80 -3.56
N ILE A 15 18.59 7.13 -2.87
CA ILE A 15 18.45 5.73 -2.49
C ILE A 15 17.30 5.56 -1.51
N CYS A 16 17.23 6.38 -0.45
CA CYS A 16 16.13 6.34 0.50
C CYS A 16 14.77 6.58 -0.17
N LEU A 17 14.69 7.56 -1.08
CA LEU A 17 13.44 7.90 -1.75
C LEU A 17 13.00 6.78 -2.71
N ALA A 18 13.92 6.20 -3.47
CA ALA A 18 13.63 5.04 -4.32
C ALA A 18 13.17 3.84 -3.48
N PHE A 19 13.82 3.59 -2.35
CA PHE A 19 13.44 2.52 -1.42
C PHE A 19 12.06 2.75 -0.82
N LEU A 20 11.74 3.98 -0.43
CA LEU A 20 10.45 4.35 0.15
C LEU A 20 9.32 4.19 -0.88
N VAL A 21 9.52 4.67 -2.11
CA VAL A 21 8.56 4.47 -3.21
C VAL A 21 8.33 2.99 -3.48
N PHE A 22 9.39 2.17 -3.46
CA PHE A 22 9.29 0.73 -3.62
C PHE A 22 8.48 0.07 -2.49
N LEU A 23 8.70 0.48 -1.23
CA LEU A 23 7.90 -0.02 -0.11
C LEU A 23 6.43 0.37 -0.22
N ILE A 24 6.12 1.63 -0.58
CA ILE A 24 4.74 2.07 -0.82
C ILE A 24 4.09 1.21 -1.90
N PHE A 25 4.82 0.92 -2.97
CA PHE A 25 4.33 0.07 -4.05
C PHE A 25 4.03 -1.36 -3.57
N ILE A 26 4.91 -1.96 -2.75
CA ILE A 26 4.66 -3.27 -2.15
C ILE A 26 3.40 -3.26 -1.28
N PHE A 27 3.26 -2.28 -0.39
CA PHE A 27 2.08 -2.17 0.48
C PHE A 27 0.80 -1.95 -0.32
N TRP A 28 0.89 -1.21 -1.42
CA TRP A 28 -0.23 -1.00 -2.33
C TRP A 28 -0.72 -2.32 -2.92
N ILE A 29 0.18 -3.12 -3.50
CA ILE A 29 -0.16 -4.44 -4.07
C ILE A 29 -0.67 -5.40 -3.00
N ALA A 30 -0.04 -5.42 -1.82
CA ALA A 30 -0.47 -6.25 -0.71
C ALA A 30 -1.89 -5.87 -0.22
N GLY A 31 -2.21 -4.58 -0.16
CA GLY A 31 -3.55 -4.10 0.21
C GLY A 31 -4.61 -4.48 -0.82
N ILE A 32 -4.29 -4.36 -2.13
CA ILE A 32 -5.19 -4.84 -3.19
C ILE A 32 -5.44 -6.35 -3.06
N ALA A 33 -4.38 -7.14 -2.83
CA ALA A 33 -4.50 -8.58 -2.66
C ALA A 33 -5.35 -8.97 -1.44
N GLY A 34 -5.18 -8.27 -0.32
CA GLY A 34 -6.01 -8.48 0.87
C GLY A 34 -7.49 -8.13 0.64
N ILE A 35 -7.77 -7.04 -0.08
CA ILE A 35 -9.15 -6.69 -0.46
C ILE A 35 -9.74 -7.72 -1.42
N ALA A 36 -8.94 -8.28 -2.34
CA ALA A 36 -9.39 -9.32 -3.26
C ALA A 36 -9.79 -10.62 -2.56
N GLN A 37 -9.10 -10.96 -1.46
CA GLN A 37 -9.39 -12.13 -0.61
C GLN A 37 -10.64 -11.98 0.26
N LEU A 38 -11.20 -10.77 0.41
CA LEU A 38 -12.45 -10.60 1.14
C LEU A 38 -13.59 -11.38 0.49
N PRO A 39 -14.54 -11.92 1.29
CA PRO A 39 -15.75 -12.56 0.77
C PRO A 39 -16.51 -11.60 -0.17
N GLU A 40 -17.27 -12.17 -1.11
CA GLU A 40 -18.04 -11.38 -2.06
C GLU A 40 -19.11 -10.54 -1.36
N GLU A 41 -18.82 -9.25 -1.21
CA GLU A 41 -19.80 -8.23 -0.86
C GLU A 41 -20.21 -7.43 -2.11
N GLN A 42 -21.42 -6.85 -2.10
CA GLN A 42 -21.96 -6.01 -3.18
C GLN A 42 -21.00 -4.87 -3.62
N ASN A 43 -20.09 -4.44 -2.75
CA ASN A 43 -19.15 -3.35 -3.01
C ASN A 43 -17.70 -3.82 -3.26
N LYS A 44 -17.43 -5.13 -3.40
CA LYS A 44 -16.05 -5.64 -3.56
C LYS A 44 -15.37 -5.10 -4.83
N ASN A 45 -16.08 -5.12 -5.96
CA ASN A 45 -15.54 -4.62 -7.22
C ASN A 45 -15.26 -3.11 -7.18
N LEU A 46 -16.13 -2.33 -6.53
CA LEU A 46 -15.91 -0.90 -6.32
C LEU A 46 -14.70 -0.65 -5.41
N LYS A 47 -14.55 -1.39 -4.30
CA LYS A 47 -13.39 -1.31 -3.41
C LYS A 47 -12.08 -1.64 -4.14
N LEU A 48 -12.09 -2.65 -5.02
CA LEU A 48 -10.92 -3.01 -5.84
C LEU A 48 -10.55 -1.92 -6.85
N VAL A 49 -11.53 -1.38 -7.58
CA VAL A 49 -11.29 -0.30 -8.54
C VAL A 49 -10.76 0.96 -7.85
N VAL A 50 -11.35 1.34 -6.71
CA VAL A 50 -10.88 2.46 -5.88
C VAL A 50 -9.46 2.19 -5.37
N SER A 51 -9.16 0.96 -4.98
CA SER A 51 -7.81 0.58 -4.54
C SER A 51 -6.76 0.67 -5.65
N ALA A 52 -7.14 0.35 -6.88
CA ALA A 52 -6.27 0.46 -8.04
C ALA A 52 -6.09 1.91 -8.54
N LEU A 53 -7.07 2.79 -8.31
CA LEU A 53 -7.00 4.20 -8.71
C LEU A 53 -6.35 5.08 -7.64
N PHE A 54 -6.50 4.74 -6.35
CA PHE A 54 -6.01 5.52 -5.23
C PHE A 54 -5.11 4.66 -4.33
N PRO A 55 -3.79 4.66 -4.55
CA PRO A 55 -2.80 3.94 -3.72
C PRO A 55 -2.88 4.19 -2.20
N PRO A 56 -3.26 5.39 -1.70
CA PRO A 56 -3.40 5.60 -0.27
C PRO A 56 -4.50 4.75 0.38
N PHE A 57 -5.59 4.45 -0.33
CA PHE A 57 -6.72 3.69 0.20
C PHE A 57 -6.35 2.26 0.67
N PRO A 58 -5.72 1.41 -0.17
CA PRO A 58 -5.31 0.06 0.23
C PRO A 58 -4.23 0.07 1.31
N PHE A 59 -3.42 1.12 1.42
CA PHE A 59 -2.48 1.29 2.53
C PHE A 59 -3.20 1.44 3.88
N PHE A 60 -4.17 2.35 3.98
CA PHE A 60 -4.98 2.51 5.20
C PHE A 60 -5.80 1.25 5.51
N TRP A 61 -6.34 0.61 4.47
CA TRP A 61 -7.08 -0.64 4.63
C TRP A 61 -6.20 -1.77 5.18
N LEU A 62 -4.98 -1.93 4.67
CA LEU A 62 -4.04 -2.94 5.12
C LEU A 62 -3.63 -2.71 6.59
N LEU A 63 -3.39 -1.46 6.99
CA LEU A 63 -3.17 -1.13 8.40
C LEU A 63 -4.36 -1.54 9.26
N TYR A 64 -5.57 -1.13 8.87
CA TYR A 64 -6.79 -1.48 9.61
C TYR A 64 -6.99 -2.99 9.73
N ASP A 65 -6.76 -3.73 8.64
CA ASP A 65 -6.90 -5.19 8.65
C ASP A 65 -5.85 -5.86 9.54
N MET A 66 -4.60 -5.38 9.54
CA MET A 66 -3.57 -5.83 10.49
C MET A 66 -3.97 -5.56 11.95
N TYR A 67 -4.52 -4.37 12.26
CA TYR A 67 -5.02 -4.06 13.60
C TYR A 67 -6.19 -4.95 14.01
N ARG A 68 -7.11 -5.25 13.08
CA ARG A 68 -8.24 -6.14 13.31
C ARG A 68 -7.78 -7.58 13.55
N GLN A 69 -6.90 -8.11 12.71
CA GLN A 69 -6.34 -9.46 12.86
C GLN A 69 -5.60 -9.61 14.19
N LYS A 70 -4.79 -8.62 14.59
CA LYS A 70 -4.09 -8.62 15.89
C LYS A 70 -5.05 -8.71 17.08
N ARG A 71 -6.24 -8.11 16.97
CA ARG A 71 -7.26 -8.16 18.01
C ARG A 71 -7.92 -9.54 18.08
N LEU A 72 -8.21 -10.14 16.93
CA LEU A 72 -8.81 -11.48 16.82
C LEU A 72 -7.86 -12.61 17.27
N MET A 73 -6.54 -12.43 17.11
CA MET A 73 -5.54 -13.41 17.59
C MET A 73 -5.22 -13.31 19.09
N LYS A 74 -5.78 -12.31 19.79
CA LYS A 74 -5.57 -12.11 21.24
C LYS A 74 -6.71 -12.66 22.10
N GLU A 75 -7.77 -13.16 21.48
CA GLU A 75 -8.77 -14.04 22.10
C GLU A 75 -8.36 -15.50 21.90
#